data_AF-A0A2G6JMM9-F1
#
_entry.id   AF-A0A2G6JMM9-F1
#
_cell.length_a   1.000
_cell.length_b   1.000
_cell.length_c   1.000
_cell.angle_alpha   90.00
_cell.angle_beta   90.00
_cell.angle_gamma   90.00
#
_symmetry.space_group_name_H-M   'P 1'
#
loop_
_entity.id
_entity.type
_entity.pdbx_description
1 polymer ?
#
loop_
_entity_poly.entity_id
_entity_poly.type
_entity_poly.pdbx_seq_one_letter_code
_entity_poly.pdbx_strand_id
1 'polypeptide(L)'
;MAEQLLDKFFPDECIVVPMPSSAKRMEGKEQHWGALELCKRAVAKGLAADCEELLERTETVPKSHLQKSKDRVSAENHYKTMRATKGCLGVKRSFTIVDDVITRGATLIGAAARLREAFPQATVRGFAFARTLIRRCVERLPDPLDGHVVIYPSGATFRFQEE
;
A
#
# COMPACT_ATOMS: atom_id res chain seq x y z
N MET A 1 13.41 -17.59 4.44
CA MET A 1 11.98 -17.26 4.22
C MET A 1 11.73 -15.75 4.29
N ALA A 2 11.88 -15.08 5.45
CA ALA A 2 11.61 -13.64 5.57
C ALA A 2 12.47 -12.76 4.64
N GLU A 3 13.76 -13.04 4.54
CA GLU A 3 14.69 -12.32 3.65
C GLU A 3 14.33 -12.49 2.17
N GLN A 4 14.05 -13.72 1.74
CA GLN A 4 13.58 -14.03 0.38
C GLN A 4 12.26 -13.31 0.02
N LEU A 5 11.36 -13.15 1.00
CA LEU A 5 10.15 -12.36 0.83
C LEU A 5 10.48 -10.87 0.68
N LEU A 6 11.40 -10.34 1.49
CA LEU A 6 11.84 -8.96 1.33
C LEU A 6 12.43 -8.72 -0.07
N ASP A 7 13.30 -9.59 -0.57
CA ASP A 7 13.86 -9.46 -1.93
C ASP A 7 12.77 -9.50 -3.02
N LYS A 8 11.74 -10.32 -2.83
CA LYS A 8 10.58 -10.41 -3.75
C LYS A 8 9.78 -9.10 -3.79
N PHE A 9 9.60 -8.44 -2.64
CA PHE A 9 8.78 -7.23 -2.50
C PHE A 9 9.58 -5.93 -2.58
N PHE A 10 10.90 -5.98 -2.41
CA PHE A 10 11.84 -4.88 -2.49
C PHE A 10 13.00 -5.29 -3.41
N PRO A 11 12.74 -5.46 -4.72
CA PRO A 11 13.80 -5.81 -5.65
C PRO A 11 14.79 -4.64 -5.77
N ASP A 12 15.97 -4.94 -6.32
CA ASP A 12 17.01 -3.95 -6.57
C ASP A 12 16.46 -2.70 -7.27
N GLU A 13 16.94 -1.54 -6.80
CA GLU A 13 16.54 -0.21 -7.29
C GLU A 13 15.04 0.09 -7.22
N CYS A 14 14.27 -0.64 -6.41
CA CYS A 14 12.87 -0.30 -6.22
C CYS A 14 12.69 1.05 -5.55
N ILE A 15 11.63 1.74 -5.95
CA ILE A 15 11.17 2.97 -5.31
C ILE A 15 10.00 2.59 -4.41
N VAL A 16 10.11 2.96 -3.15
CA VAL A 16 9.02 2.79 -2.20
C VAL A 16 8.07 3.97 -2.28
N VAL A 17 6.77 3.66 -2.36
CA VAL A 17 5.70 4.67 -2.46
C VAL A 17 4.84 4.55 -1.20
N PRO A 18 4.85 5.55 -0.30
CA PRO A 18 4.04 5.48 0.89
C PRO A 18 2.55 5.56 0.55
N MET A 19 1.74 4.67 1.13
CA MET A 19 0.29 4.72 1.04
C MET A 19 -0.18 6.07 1.60
N PRO A 20 -0.97 6.88 0.85
CA PRO A 20 -1.43 8.16 1.37
C PRO A 20 -2.25 7.99 2.64
N SER A 21 -2.13 8.93 3.58
CA SER A 21 -2.99 9.00 4.76
C SER A 21 -4.49 8.91 4.40
N SER A 22 -5.33 8.38 5.28
CA SER A 22 -6.77 8.32 5.09
C SER A 22 -7.41 9.72 4.99
N ALA A 23 -6.80 10.70 5.64
CA ALA A 23 -7.20 12.09 5.55
C ALA A 23 -6.52 12.78 4.35
N LYS A 24 -7.24 13.69 3.71
CA LYS A 24 -6.61 14.68 2.82
C LYS A 24 -5.60 15.48 3.66
N ARG A 25 -4.34 15.55 3.20
CA ARG A 25 -3.35 16.36 3.91
C ARG A 25 -3.77 17.82 3.84
N MET A 26 -3.81 18.46 5.01
CA MET A 26 -3.96 19.89 5.14
C MET A 26 -2.57 20.48 5.28
N GLU A 27 -2.26 21.49 4.47
CA GLU A 27 -1.00 22.21 4.54
C GLU A 27 -0.79 22.78 5.96
N GLY A 28 0.41 22.61 6.52
CA GLY A 28 0.77 23.12 7.85
C GLY A 28 0.31 22.29 9.06
N LYS A 29 -0.33 21.13 8.90
CA LYS A 29 -0.63 20.21 10.02
C LYS A 29 0.28 18.97 9.98
N GLU A 30 1.07 18.78 11.04
CA GLU A 30 1.75 17.51 11.27
C GLU A 30 0.71 16.40 11.48
N GLN A 31 0.74 15.40 10.60
CA GLN A 31 -0.04 14.18 10.74
C GLN A 31 0.93 13.00 10.82
N HIS A 32 0.76 12.14 11.81
CA HIS A 32 1.51 10.88 11.86
C HIS A 32 1.20 10.07 10.61
N TRP A 33 2.22 9.89 9.77
CA TRP A 33 2.11 9.17 8.51
C TRP A 33 3.05 7.96 8.54
N GLY A 34 2.58 6.90 9.20
CA GLY A 34 3.37 5.69 9.44
C GLY A 34 3.97 5.07 8.17
N ALA A 35 3.20 5.04 7.08
CA ALA A 35 3.68 4.54 5.78
C ALA A 35 4.91 5.31 5.26
N LEU A 36 4.93 6.65 5.36
CA LEU A 36 6.10 7.45 4.95
C LEU A 36 7.32 7.16 5.84
N GLU A 37 7.10 7.05 7.15
CA GLU A 37 8.19 6.73 8.07
C GLU A 37 8.79 5.34 7.81
N LEU A 38 7.94 4.36 7.46
CA LEU A 38 8.40 3.05 7.01
C LEU A 38 9.21 3.11 5.72
N CYS A 39 8.76 3.88 4.71
CA CYS A 39 9.52 4.07 3.47
C CYS A 39 10.89 4.69 3.73
N LYS A 40 10.96 5.76 4.53
CA LYS A 40 12.24 6.41 4.89
C LYS A 40 13.20 5.45 5.55
N ARG A 41 12.70 4.58 6.43
CA ARG A 41 13.52 3.53 7.07
C ARG A 41 13.97 2.46 6.09
N ALA A 42 13.12 2.06 5.14
CA ALA A 42 13.50 1.11 4.09
C ALA A 42 14.68 1.64 3.27
N VAL A 43 14.64 2.91 2.84
CA VAL A 43 15.75 3.56 2.13
C VAL A 43 16.99 3.65 3.02
N ALA A 44 16.86 4.12 4.26
CA ALA A 44 17.99 4.24 5.20
C ALA A 44 18.66 2.90 5.55
N LYS A 45 17.95 1.78 5.36
CA LYS A 45 18.46 0.41 5.54
C LYS A 45 18.94 -0.23 4.24
N GLY A 46 18.89 0.47 3.12
CA GLY A 46 19.30 -0.05 1.82
C GLY A 46 18.33 -1.05 1.18
N LEU A 47 17.09 -1.14 1.68
CA LEU A 47 16.06 -2.02 1.10
C LEU A 47 15.41 -1.42 -0.15
N ALA A 48 15.53 -0.10 -0.34
CA ALA A 48 14.97 0.60 -1.50
C ALA A 48 15.92 1.71 -1.93
N ALA A 49 15.95 2.03 -3.23
CA ALA A 49 16.82 3.07 -3.75
C ALA A 49 16.31 4.47 -3.39
N ASP A 50 14.99 4.67 -3.39
CA ASP A 50 14.39 5.97 -3.10
C ASP A 50 12.95 5.86 -2.56
N CYS A 51 12.46 6.96 -1.99
CA CYS A 51 11.11 7.11 -1.47
C CYS A 51 10.39 8.27 -2.17
N GLU A 52 9.34 7.97 -2.94
CA GLU A 52 8.63 8.95 -3.75
C GLU A 52 7.14 9.04 -3.37
N GLU A 53 6.64 10.25 -3.12
CA GLU A 53 5.24 10.51 -2.80
C GLU A 53 4.37 10.59 -4.06
N LEU A 54 4.27 9.46 -4.78
CA LEU A 54 3.57 9.35 -6.07
C LEU A 54 2.05 9.21 -5.94
N LEU A 55 1.53 9.10 -4.73
CA LEU A 55 0.11 8.95 -4.46
C LEU A 55 -0.34 9.96 -3.42
N GLU A 56 -1.39 10.69 -3.77
CA GLU A 56 -2.04 11.64 -2.87
C GLU A 56 -3.53 11.38 -2.78
N ARG A 57 -4.10 11.70 -1.62
CA ARG A 57 -5.53 11.56 -1.36
C ARG A 57 -6.24 12.84 -1.83
N THR A 58 -7.19 12.73 -2.74
CA THR A 58 -7.99 13.87 -3.22
C THR A 58 -9.16 14.20 -2.28
N GLU A 59 -9.69 13.17 -1.61
CA GLU A 59 -10.84 13.23 -0.71
C GLU A 59 -10.63 12.35 0.52
N THR A 60 -11.05 12.82 1.69
CA THR A 60 -10.95 12.03 2.93
C THR A 60 -11.82 10.78 2.84
N VAL A 61 -11.23 9.63 3.16
CA VAL A 61 -11.95 8.35 3.25
C VAL A 61 -12.01 7.89 4.71
N PRO A 62 -13.14 7.33 5.18
CA PRO A 62 -13.22 6.75 6.52
C PRO A 62 -12.18 5.63 6.69
N LYS A 63 -11.59 5.53 7.89
CA LYS A 63 -10.61 4.49 8.18
C LYS A 63 -11.27 3.11 8.16
N SER A 64 -10.69 2.15 7.46
CA SER A 64 -11.29 0.82 7.25
C SER A 64 -11.51 0.03 8.54
N HIS A 65 -10.74 0.29 9.60
CA HIS A 65 -10.93 -0.36 10.91
C HIS A 65 -12.15 0.17 11.68
N LEU A 66 -12.65 1.37 11.34
CA LEU A 66 -13.86 1.96 11.94
C LEU A 66 -15.14 1.54 11.19
N GLN A 67 -15.02 0.87 10.04
CA GLN A 67 -16.14 0.52 9.18
C GLN A 67 -16.58 -0.93 9.35
N LYS A 68 -17.91 -1.13 9.45
CA LYS A 68 -18.53 -2.46 9.33
C LYS A 68 -18.28 -3.02 7.94
N SER A 69 -18.22 -4.35 7.80
CA SER A 69 -17.87 -5.03 6.55
C SER A 69 -18.63 -4.52 5.31
N LYS A 70 -19.93 -4.20 5.46
CA LYS A 70 -20.82 -3.73 4.38
C LYS A 70 -20.61 -2.26 3.99
N ASP A 71 -20.06 -1.45 4.90
CA ASP A 71 -19.89 -0.01 4.73
C ASP A 71 -18.45 0.35 4.35
N ARG A 72 -17.57 -0.66 4.18
CA ARG A 72 -16.16 -0.47 3.85
C ARG A 72 -15.99 0.09 2.44
N VAL A 73 -15.09 1.04 2.30
CA VAL A 73 -14.73 1.65 1.02
C VAL A 73 -14.22 0.57 0.06
N SER A 74 -14.79 0.52 -1.15
CA SER A 74 -14.37 -0.41 -2.20
C SER A 74 -13.01 -0.03 -2.78
N ALA A 75 -12.34 -0.96 -3.46
CA ALA A 75 -11.11 -0.66 -4.17
C ALA A 75 -11.30 0.42 -5.26
N GLU A 76 -12.46 0.41 -5.93
CA GLU A 76 -12.85 1.43 -6.91
C GLU A 76 -12.96 2.82 -6.28
N ASN A 77 -13.58 2.93 -5.10
CA ASN A 77 -13.66 4.21 -4.40
C ASN A 77 -12.30 4.67 -3.89
N HIS A 78 -11.44 3.76 -3.43
CA HIS A 78 -10.05 4.11 -3.11
C HIS A 78 -9.29 4.61 -4.34
N TYR A 79 -9.46 3.97 -5.49
CA TYR A 79 -8.91 4.44 -6.77
C TYR A 79 -9.41 5.85 -7.11
N LYS A 80 -10.72 6.10 -7.03
CA LYS A 80 -11.35 7.41 -7.34
C LYS A 80 -10.88 8.54 -6.42
N THR A 81 -10.57 8.22 -5.16
CA THR A 81 -10.14 9.19 -4.12
C THR A 81 -8.62 9.35 -4.02
N MET A 82 -7.87 8.73 -4.94
CA MET A 82 -6.42 8.90 -5.05
C MET A 82 -6.08 9.53 -6.39
N ARG A 83 -5.06 10.38 -6.39
CA ARG A 83 -4.40 10.90 -7.59
C ARG A 83 -2.95 10.44 -7.58
N ALA A 84 -2.47 10.06 -8.76
CA ALA A 84 -1.04 9.82 -8.94
C ALA A 84 -0.36 11.14 -9.33
N THR A 85 0.68 11.50 -8.60
CA THR A 85 1.57 12.61 -8.95
C THR A 85 2.51 12.11 -10.03
N LYS A 86 2.42 12.70 -11.23
CA LYS A 86 3.37 12.40 -12.31
C LYS A 86 4.71 13.04 -11.97
N GLY A 87 5.63 12.27 -11.40
CA GLY A 87 7.03 12.64 -11.34
C GLY A 87 7.70 12.54 -12.72
N CYS A 88 8.84 13.21 -12.90
CA CYS A 88 9.72 13.06 -14.07
C CYS A 88 10.48 11.72 -14.04
N LEU A 89 9.80 10.62 -13.76
CA LEU A 89 10.46 9.32 -13.59
C LEU A 89 10.70 8.69 -14.96
N GLY A 90 11.98 8.40 -15.24
CA GLY A 90 12.44 7.72 -16.44
C GLY A 90 11.96 6.25 -16.56
N VAL A 91 12.47 5.59 -17.60
CA VAL A 91 12.10 4.24 -18.11
C VAL A 91 11.94 3.18 -17.01
N LYS A 92 10.89 2.33 -17.15
CA LYS A 92 10.61 1.08 -16.41
C LYS A 92 11.12 1.04 -14.96
N ARG A 93 10.28 1.45 -14.01
CA ARG A 93 10.60 1.36 -12.57
C ARG A 93 9.79 0.28 -11.86
N SER A 94 10.38 -0.26 -10.80
CA SER A 94 9.72 -1.14 -9.84
C SER A 94 9.25 -0.30 -8.66
N PHE A 95 7.94 -0.32 -8.39
CA PHE A 95 7.34 0.38 -7.26
C PHE A 95 6.87 -0.61 -6.20
N THR A 96 7.17 -0.29 -4.95
CA THR A 96 6.63 -1.01 -3.79
C THR A 96 5.80 -0.06 -2.96
N ILE A 97 4.47 -0.23 -3.02
CA ILE A 97 3.54 0.55 -2.21
C ILE A 97 3.65 0.03 -0.77
N VAL A 98 3.97 0.91 0.18
CA VAL A 98 4.13 0.56 1.59
C VAL A 98 2.95 1.09 2.39
N ASP A 99 2.33 0.21 3.18
CA ASP A 99 1.28 0.55 4.13
C ASP A 99 1.65 0.08 5.55
N ASP A 100 1.03 0.67 6.57
CA ASP A 100 1.26 0.23 7.95
C ASP A 100 0.48 -1.05 8.28
N VAL A 101 -0.79 -1.13 7.86
CA VAL A 101 -1.70 -2.23 8.21
C VAL A 101 -2.59 -2.63 7.04
N ILE A 102 -2.50 -3.89 6.60
CA ILE A 102 -3.41 -4.47 5.60
C ILE A 102 -4.58 -5.23 6.23
N THR A 103 -5.80 -4.80 5.90
CA THR A 103 -7.06 -5.47 6.31
C THR A 103 -7.60 -6.44 5.25
N ARG A 104 -8.18 -5.94 4.15
CA ARG A 104 -8.60 -6.76 2.99
C ARG A 104 -7.79 -6.47 1.73
N GLY A 105 -6.97 -5.42 1.74
CA GLY A 105 -6.17 -5.00 0.59
C GLY A 105 -6.90 -4.08 -0.39
N ALA A 106 -8.17 -3.71 -0.17
CA ALA A 106 -8.91 -2.81 -1.06
C ALA A 106 -8.16 -1.47 -1.32
N THR A 107 -7.55 -0.90 -0.29
CA THR A 107 -6.76 0.33 -0.41
C THR A 107 -5.51 0.13 -1.28
N LEU A 108 -4.77 -0.98 -1.08
CA LEU A 108 -3.61 -1.35 -1.88
C LEU A 108 -3.96 -1.56 -3.35
N ILE A 109 -5.10 -2.21 -3.65
CA ILE A 109 -5.48 -2.42 -5.05
C ILE A 109 -5.91 -1.12 -5.71
N GLY A 110 -6.67 -0.25 -5.02
CA GLY A 110 -7.01 1.07 -5.55
C GLY A 110 -5.76 1.91 -5.84
N ALA A 111 -4.78 1.88 -4.94
CA ALA A 111 -3.50 2.53 -5.10
C ALA A 111 -2.68 1.97 -6.28
N ALA A 112 -2.58 0.63 -6.36
CA ALA A 112 -1.85 -0.03 -7.44
C ALA A 112 -2.47 0.23 -8.81
N ALA A 113 -3.81 0.22 -8.91
CA ALA A 113 -4.51 0.59 -10.13
C ALA A 113 -4.18 2.03 -10.55
N ARG A 114 -4.18 2.98 -9.61
CA ARG A 114 -3.88 4.39 -9.90
C ARG A 114 -2.41 4.60 -10.32
N LEU A 115 -1.46 3.91 -9.69
CA LEU A 115 -0.05 3.96 -10.11
C LEU A 115 0.16 3.33 -11.49
N ARG A 116 -0.47 2.18 -11.78
CA ARG A 116 -0.34 1.53 -13.09
C ARG A 116 -0.96 2.36 -14.22
N GLU A 117 -2.02 3.10 -13.95
CA GLU A 117 -2.59 4.05 -14.92
C GLU A 117 -1.60 5.18 -15.24
N ALA A 118 -0.93 5.74 -14.22
CA ALA A 118 0.05 6.81 -14.40
C ALA A 118 1.39 6.33 -14.97
N PHE A 119 1.79 5.09 -14.65
CA PHE A 119 3.04 4.46 -15.06
C PHE A 119 2.78 3.06 -15.64
N PRO A 120 2.27 2.95 -16.90
CA PRO A 120 1.82 1.68 -17.47
C PRO A 120 2.89 0.58 -17.58
N GLN A 121 4.16 0.98 -17.65
CA GLN A 121 5.31 0.09 -17.78
C GLN A 121 5.94 -0.27 -16.43
N ALA A 122 5.42 0.25 -15.31
CA ALA A 122 5.97 -0.03 -13.99
C ALA A 122 5.46 -1.37 -13.45
N THR A 123 6.34 -2.08 -12.75
CA THR A 123 5.94 -3.22 -11.92
C THR A 123 5.53 -2.69 -10.56
N VAL A 124 4.32 -3.01 -10.09
CA VAL A 124 3.79 -2.51 -8.81
C VAL A 124 3.59 -3.67 -7.84
N ARG A 125 4.18 -3.57 -6.65
CA ARG A 125 4.03 -4.50 -5.53
C ARG A 125 3.43 -3.78 -4.33
N GLY A 126 2.82 -4.53 -3.42
CA GLY A 126 2.29 -4.00 -2.17
C GLY A 126 2.95 -4.68 -0.98
N PHE A 127 3.41 -3.89 -0.02
CA PHE A 127 3.94 -4.34 1.26
C PHE A 127 3.15 -3.68 2.38
N ALA A 128 2.82 -4.44 3.42
CA ALA A 128 2.23 -3.89 4.63
C ALA A 128 2.96 -4.45 5.85
N PHE A 129 3.32 -3.57 6.77
CA PHE A 129 4.10 -3.96 7.96
C PHE A 129 3.34 -4.94 8.87
N ALA A 130 2.04 -4.71 9.04
CA ALA A 130 1.17 -5.59 9.82
C ALA A 130 -0.07 -6.00 9.03
N ARG A 131 -0.67 -7.14 9.41
CA ARG A 131 -1.99 -7.57 8.93
C ARG A 131 -2.96 -7.72 10.08
N THR A 132 -4.22 -7.32 9.89
CA THR A 132 -5.25 -7.62 10.88
C THR A 132 -5.60 -9.10 10.80
N LEU A 133 -5.31 -9.86 11.86
CA LEU A 133 -5.83 -11.20 12.09
C LEU A 133 -7.22 -11.09 12.72
N ILE A 134 -8.16 -11.95 12.36
CA ILE A 134 -9.51 -11.94 12.92
C ILE A 134 -9.43 -12.17 14.44
N ARG A 135 -9.63 -11.09 15.22
CA ARG A 135 -9.98 -10.98 16.65
C ARG A 135 -9.29 -11.85 17.73
N ARG A 136 -8.32 -12.72 17.45
CA ARG A 136 -7.83 -13.68 18.48
C ARG A 136 -6.32 -13.85 18.69
N CYS A 137 -5.43 -13.15 18.01
CA CYS A 137 -3.99 -13.24 18.35
C CYS A 137 -3.27 -11.95 18.01
N VAL A 138 -3.06 -11.10 19.04
CA VAL A 138 -2.13 -9.95 18.99
C VAL A 138 -0.82 -10.30 19.72
N GLU A 139 -0.74 -11.47 20.36
CA GLU A 139 0.38 -11.87 21.22
C GLU A 139 1.67 -12.20 20.46
N ARG A 140 1.59 -12.43 19.14
CA ARG A 140 2.76 -12.61 18.27
C ARG A 140 2.54 -11.90 16.94
N LEU A 141 3.59 -11.22 16.46
CA LEU A 141 3.67 -10.86 15.04
C LEU A 141 3.75 -12.17 14.27
N PRO A 142 2.75 -12.49 13.42
CA PRO A 142 2.75 -13.74 12.70
C PRO A 142 3.85 -13.69 11.61
N ASP A 143 4.30 -14.86 11.16
CA ASP A 143 5.32 -14.95 10.11
C ASP A 143 4.94 -14.10 8.88
N PRO A 144 5.94 -13.49 8.21
CA PRO A 144 5.71 -12.77 6.97
C PRO A 144 5.11 -13.72 5.93
N LEU A 145 4.11 -13.24 5.20
CA LEU A 145 3.39 -14.01 4.19
C LEU A 145 3.34 -13.22 2.90
N ASP A 146 3.43 -13.91 1.78
CA ASP A 146 3.01 -13.42 0.48
C ASP A 146 1.64 -13.98 0.08
N GLY A 147 1.08 -13.39 -0.97
CA GLY A 147 -0.23 -13.77 -1.47
C GLY A 147 -0.79 -12.75 -2.44
N HIS A 148 -1.98 -13.05 -2.94
CA HIS A 148 -2.66 -12.23 -3.93
C HIS A 148 -3.92 -11.60 -3.33
N VAL A 149 -4.14 -10.32 -3.63
CA VAL A 149 -5.43 -9.69 -3.37
C VAL A 149 -6.18 -9.56 -4.69
N VAL A 150 -7.34 -10.19 -4.78
CA VAL A 150 -8.16 -10.22 -5.99
C VAL A 150 -9.39 -9.36 -5.79
N ILE A 151 -9.76 -8.58 -6.81
CA ILE A 151 -11.06 -7.89 -6.91
C ILE A 151 -12.01 -8.76 -7.72
N TYR A 152 -13.18 -9.04 -7.18
CA TYR A 152 -14.29 -9.65 -7.93
C TYR A 152 -15.10 -8.60 -8.69
N PRO A 153 -15.86 -8.97 -9.73
CA PRO A 153 -16.77 -8.05 -10.43
C PRO A 153 -17.74 -7.28 -9.50
N SER A 154 -18.05 -7.84 -8.32
CA SER A 154 -18.86 -7.19 -7.27
C SER A 154 -18.15 -6.04 -6.53
N GLY A 155 -16.88 -5.78 -6.82
CA GLY A 155 -16.03 -4.84 -6.08
C GLY A 155 -15.52 -5.37 -4.75
N ALA A 156 -15.90 -6.59 -4.35
CA ALA A 156 -15.39 -7.26 -3.18
C ALA A 156 -13.92 -7.64 -3.36
N THR A 157 -13.14 -7.54 -2.29
CA THR A 157 -11.73 -7.97 -2.27
C THR A 157 -11.54 -9.20 -1.38
N PHE A 158 -10.78 -10.16 -1.89
CA PHE A 158 -10.40 -11.36 -1.17
C PHE A 158 -8.89 -11.53 -1.21
N ARG A 159 -8.32 -11.99 -0.09
CA ARG A 159 -6.89 -12.25 0.03
C ARG A 159 -6.69 -13.76 -0.04
N PHE A 160 -6.00 -14.22 -1.07
CA PHE A 160 -5.47 -15.57 -1.14
C PHE A 160 -4.11 -15.59 -0.44
N GLN A 161 -3.88 -16.63 0.34
CA GLN A 161 -2.60 -16.93 0.97
C GLN A 161 -2.04 -18.15 0.24
N GLU A 162 -0.80 -18.09 -0.23
CA GLU A 162 -0.08 -19.31 -0.58
C GLU A 162 0.48 -19.87 0.75
N GLU A 163 0.26 -21.17 1.00
CA GLU A 163 0.77 -21.89 2.17
C GLU A 163 2.28 -22.15 2.07
#